data_AF-A0A2P6RKE1-F1
#
_entry.id   AF-A0A2P6RKE1-F1
#
_cell.length_a   1.000
_cell.length_b   1.000
_cell.length_c   1.000
_cell.angle_alpha   90.00
_cell.angle_beta   90.00
_cell.angle_gamma   90.00
#
_symmetry.space_group_name_H-M   'P 1'
#
loop_
_entity.id
_entity.type
_entity.pdbx_description
1 polymer ?
#
loop_
_entity_poly.entity_id
_entity_poly.type
_entity_poly.pdbx_seq_one_letter_code
_entity_poly.pdbx_strand_id
1 'polypeptide(L)'
;MTLQDAKLRHHCAVELVKQICIELSRSHMSWRLNYVLNSEILYIATLNGITEIISTLLGFFPDLIWAQLSNNQYFLLPFAIELRHENIFRLVCDHTARSKIMASTLLESGTILHLAAKLAPPAQLTSVCGAALQMQRELPWFKNVVHPYYKQSKNGDEKTAKELLKLAEKGEKWLNDTSNACMVVATLIATVVFAAAFTVPGGSDEADGNSNFLM
;
A
#
# COMPACT_ATOMS: atom_id res chain seq x y z
N MET A 1 25.68 -8.69 2.84
CA MET A 1 24.64 -9.70 3.10
C MET A 1 23.98 -10.00 1.77
N THR A 2 24.13 -11.22 1.23
CA THR A 2 23.65 -11.52 -0.13
C THR A 2 22.14 -11.80 -0.12
N LEU A 3 21.47 -11.59 -1.27
CA LEU A 3 20.03 -11.85 -1.44
C LEU A 3 19.67 -13.32 -1.06
N GLN A 4 20.57 -14.25 -1.34
CA GLN A 4 20.40 -15.67 -1.06
C GLN A 4 20.44 -15.96 0.45
N ASP A 5 21.35 -15.33 1.19
CA ASP A 5 21.43 -15.46 2.65
C ASP A 5 20.20 -14.89 3.36
N ALA A 6 19.57 -13.86 2.80
CA ALA A 6 18.33 -13.30 3.32
C ALA A 6 17.13 -14.24 3.12
N LYS A 7 17.00 -14.85 1.93
CA LYS A 7 15.95 -15.83 1.65
C LYS A 7 16.08 -17.09 2.50
N LEU A 8 17.30 -17.59 2.70
CA LEU A 8 17.54 -18.76 3.56
C LEU A 8 17.16 -18.47 5.02
N ARG A 9 17.54 -17.30 5.55
CA ARG A 9 17.15 -16.91 6.91
C ARG A 9 15.64 -16.78 7.07
N HIS A 10 14.95 -16.21 6.09
CA HIS A 10 13.48 -16.15 6.08
C HIS A 10 12.86 -17.55 6.11
N HIS A 11 13.34 -18.46 5.25
CA HIS A 11 12.86 -19.83 5.20
C HIS A 11 13.07 -20.56 6.54
N CYS A 12 14.27 -20.46 7.12
CA CYS A 12 14.56 -21.03 8.43
C CYS A 12 13.67 -20.45 9.53
N ALA A 13 13.42 -19.13 9.52
CA ALA A 13 12.55 -18.48 10.50
C ALA A 13 11.11 -19.01 10.42
N VAL A 14 10.56 -19.16 9.22
CA VAL A 14 9.22 -19.73 9.00
C VAL A 14 9.14 -21.17 9.50
N GLU A 15 10.16 -22.00 9.19
CA GLU A 15 10.17 -23.40 9.62
C GLU A 15 10.31 -23.53 11.14
N LEU A 16 11.14 -22.68 11.78
CA LEU A 16 11.24 -22.64 13.25
C LEU A 16 9.89 -22.29 13.90
N VAL A 17 9.19 -21.27 13.40
CA VAL A 17 7.86 -20.92 13.90
C VAL A 17 6.89 -22.09 13.75
N LYS A 18 6.95 -22.81 12.63
CA LYS A 18 6.11 -23.99 12.41
C LYS A 18 6.38 -25.09 13.41
N GLN A 19 7.64 -25.39 13.71
CA GLN A 19 8.00 -26.38 14.74
C GLN A 19 7.54 -25.95 16.14
N ILE A 20 7.71 -24.66 16.48
CA ILE A 20 7.18 -24.10 17.73
C ILE A 20 5.66 -24.27 17.80
N CYS A 21 4.94 -24.00 16.70
CA CYS A 21 3.49 -24.19 16.65
C CYS A 21 3.09 -25.65 16.83
N ILE A 22 3.83 -26.60 16.25
CA ILE A 22 3.60 -28.05 16.42
C ILE A 22 3.78 -28.42 17.90
N GLU A 23 4.86 -28.01 18.55
CA GLU A 23 5.07 -28.33 19.96
C GLU A 23 4.04 -27.66 20.87
N LEU A 24 3.71 -26.39 20.62
CA LEU A 24 2.63 -25.70 21.33
C LEU A 24 1.30 -26.43 21.12
N SER A 25 1.02 -26.94 19.91
CA SER A 25 -0.19 -27.71 19.60
C SER A 25 -0.30 -29.06 20.33
N ARG A 26 0.69 -29.44 21.13
CA ARG A 26 0.65 -30.60 22.04
C ARG A 26 0.35 -30.22 23.50
N SER A 27 0.53 -28.96 23.90
CA SER A 27 0.37 -28.44 25.28
C SER A 27 -1.09 -28.16 25.68
N HIS A 28 -1.43 -27.62 26.84
CA HIS A 28 -2.85 -27.32 27.16
C HIS A 28 -3.36 -26.06 26.41
N MET A 29 -4.60 -26.07 25.87
CA MET A 29 -5.15 -25.01 24.97
C MET A 29 -4.97 -23.57 25.49
N SER A 30 -5.25 -23.33 26.77
CA SER A 30 -5.12 -22.02 27.42
C SER A 30 -3.68 -21.48 27.44
N TRP A 31 -2.69 -22.37 27.59
CA TRP A 31 -1.28 -22.01 27.57
C TRP A 31 -0.81 -21.62 26.17
N ARG A 32 -1.34 -22.27 25.13
CA ARG A 32 -0.92 -22.06 23.73
C ARG A 32 -1.24 -20.65 23.25
N LEU A 33 -2.49 -20.22 23.42
CA LEU A 33 -2.92 -18.88 23.00
C LEU A 33 -2.24 -17.80 23.82
N ASN A 34 -2.13 -17.99 25.14
CA ASN A 34 -1.47 -17.06 26.03
C ASN A 34 0.03 -16.88 25.67
N TYR A 35 0.75 -17.97 25.38
CA TYR A 35 2.15 -17.89 24.95
C TYR A 35 2.31 -17.12 23.64
N VAL A 36 1.50 -17.42 22.62
CA VAL A 36 1.61 -16.75 21.32
C VAL A 36 1.21 -15.28 21.40
N LEU A 37 0.16 -14.95 22.16
CA LEU A 37 -0.28 -13.56 22.37
C LEU A 37 0.73 -12.75 23.19
N ASN A 38 1.39 -13.37 24.16
CA ASN A 38 2.45 -12.72 24.96
C ASN A 38 3.81 -12.75 24.26
N SER A 39 3.96 -13.49 23.17
CA SER A 39 5.16 -13.48 22.36
C SER A 39 5.17 -12.29 21.40
N GLU A 40 6.35 -11.72 21.16
CA GLU A 40 6.51 -10.67 20.15
C GLU A 40 6.40 -11.20 18.70
N ILE A 41 6.23 -12.52 18.50
CA ILE A 41 6.25 -13.15 17.18
C ILE A 41 5.12 -12.59 16.29
N LEU A 42 3.89 -12.56 16.81
CA LEU A 42 2.74 -12.04 16.08
C LEU A 42 2.90 -10.53 15.79
N TYR A 43 3.43 -9.80 16.77
CA TYR A 43 3.66 -8.35 16.67
C TYR A 43 4.69 -8.02 15.58
N ILE A 44 5.88 -8.60 15.68
CA ILE A 44 7.00 -8.39 14.76
C ILE A 44 6.62 -8.84 13.34
N ALA A 45 5.96 -9.99 13.18
CA ALA A 45 5.55 -10.47 11.86
C ALA A 45 4.55 -9.50 11.20
N THR A 46 3.63 -8.94 11.97
CA THR A 46 2.64 -7.97 11.49
C THR A 46 3.29 -6.64 11.12
N LEU A 47 4.19 -6.12 11.96
CA LEU A 47 4.93 -4.89 11.66
C LEU A 47 5.72 -4.99 10.35
N ASN A 48 6.39 -6.12 10.14
CA ASN A 48 7.28 -6.34 9.00
C ASN A 48 6.56 -6.90 7.75
N GLY A 49 5.25 -7.16 7.82
CA GLY A 49 4.51 -7.68 6.65
C GLY A 49 4.77 -9.16 6.34
N ILE A 50 5.31 -9.93 7.29
CA ILE A 50 5.72 -11.33 7.06
C ILE A 50 4.49 -12.24 7.06
N THR A 51 3.93 -12.42 5.88
CA THR A 51 2.63 -13.10 5.68
C THR A 51 2.74 -14.60 5.93
N GLU A 52 3.90 -15.21 5.68
CA GLU A 52 4.15 -16.65 5.87
C GLU A 52 4.12 -17.06 7.35
N ILE A 53 4.67 -16.20 8.23
CA ILE A 53 4.60 -16.42 9.67
C ILE A 53 3.15 -16.27 10.15
N ILE A 54 2.45 -15.24 9.71
CA ILE A 54 1.05 -15.00 10.12
C ILE A 54 0.13 -16.12 9.63
N SER A 55 0.27 -16.55 8.38
CA SER A 55 -0.51 -17.68 7.84
C SER A 55 -0.23 -18.98 8.59
N THR A 56 1.03 -19.24 8.95
CA THR A 56 1.38 -20.38 9.80
C THR A 56 0.69 -20.28 11.16
N LEU A 57 0.79 -19.13 11.85
CA LEU A 57 0.16 -18.92 13.16
C LEU A 57 -1.37 -19.06 13.09
N LEU A 58 -2.01 -18.45 12.10
CA LEU A 58 -3.46 -18.51 11.91
C LEU A 58 -3.96 -19.91 11.51
N GLY A 59 -3.11 -20.73 10.91
CA GLY A 59 -3.42 -22.13 10.59
C GLY A 59 -3.47 -23.02 11.84
N PHE A 60 -2.55 -22.82 12.79
CA PHE A 60 -2.56 -23.55 14.06
C PHE A 60 -3.52 -22.96 15.09
N PHE A 61 -3.67 -21.63 15.10
CA PHE A 61 -4.42 -20.88 16.11
C PHE A 61 -5.34 -19.83 15.43
N PRO A 62 -6.48 -20.25 14.85
CA PRO A 62 -7.40 -19.33 14.17
C PRO A 62 -7.96 -18.23 15.07
N ASP A 63 -8.02 -18.45 16.39
CA ASP A 63 -8.54 -17.48 17.36
C ASP A 63 -7.66 -16.22 17.49
N LEU A 64 -6.40 -16.27 17.01
CA LEU A 64 -5.51 -15.11 16.96
C LEU A 64 -6.02 -13.97 16.07
N ILE A 65 -7.00 -14.21 15.20
CA ILE A 65 -7.70 -13.14 14.47
C ILE A 65 -8.26 -12.09 15.44
N TRP A 66 -8.73 -12.53 16.60
CA TRP A 66 -9.31 -11.69 17.65
C TRP A 66 -8.28 -11.23 18.68
N ALA A 67 -6.98 -11.39 18.41
CA ALA A 67 -5.94 -10.87 19.27
C ALA A 67 -6.19 -9.38 19.53
N GLN A 68 -6.31 -9.03 20.80
CA GLN A 68 -6.51 -7.66 21.26
C GLN A 68 -5.26 -7.18 21.97
N LEU A 69 -4.97 -5.89 21.79
CA LEU A 69 -3.99 -5.20 22.62
C LEU A 69 -4.60 -4.89 23.99
N SER A 70 -3.79 -4.40 24.92
CA SER A 70 -4.16 -4.07 26.31
C SER A 70 -5.34 -3.09 26.45
N ASN A 71 -5.72 -2.41 25.38
CA ASN A 71 -6.82 -1.44 25.30
C ASN A 71 -8.10 -2.02 24.65
N ASN A 72 -8.23 -3.35 24.56
CA ASN A 72 -9.32 -4.07 23.87
C ASN A 72 -9.47 -3.75 22.37
N GLN A 73 -8.47 -3.11 21.74
CA GLN A 73 -8.48 -2.90 20.31
C GLN A 73 -7.93 -4.11 19.59
N TYR A 74 -8.60 -4.50 18.51
CA TYR A 74 -8.12 -5.54 17.63
C TYR A 74 -6.74 -5.23 17.07
N PHE A 75 -5.89 -6.25 17.01
CA PHE A 75 -4.50 -6.09 16.62
C PHE A 75 -4.30 -6.30 15.11
N LEU A 76 -4.62 -7.48 14.61
CA LEU A 76 -4.12 -7.94 13.32
C LEU A 76 -4.66 -7.15 12.12
N LEU A 77 -5.99 -6.94 12.06
CA LEU A 77 -6.64 -6.26 10.94
C LEU A 77 -6.34 -4.74 10.89
N PRO A 78 -6.42 -3.98 12.00
CA PRO A 78 -6.04 -2.57 12.02
C PRO A 78 -4.60 -2.31 11.60
N PHE A 79 -3.65 -3.08 12.13
CA PHE A 79 -2.23 -2.91 11.80
C PHE A 79 -1.95 -3.27 10.34
N ALA A 80 -2.60 -4.30 9.79
CA ALA A 80 -2.47 -4.62 8.36
C ALA A 80 -2.91 -3.46 7.46
N ILE A 81 -3.95 -2.72 7.87
CA ILE A 81 -4.45 -1.56 7.13
C ILE A 81 -3.52 -0.34 7.30
N GLU A 82 -3.15 -0.04 8.54
CA GLU A 82 -2.30 1.12 8.87
C GLU A 82 -0.92 1.00 8.21
N LEU A 83 -0.37 -0.21 8.17
CA LEU A 83 0.95 -0.49 7.60
C LEU A 83 0.91 -0.87 6.12
N ARG A 84 -0.26 -0.85 5.46
CA ARG A 84 -0.42 -1.19 4.02
C ARG A 84 0.05 -2.59 3.64
N HIS A 85 -0.11 -3.55 4.54
CA HIS A 85 0.24 -4.94 4.27
C HIS A 85 -0.93 -5.66 3.59
N GLU A 86 -1.07 -5.47 2.27
CA GLU A 86 -2.20 -6.02 1.49
C GLU A 86 -2.33 -7.54 1.60
N ASN A 87 -1.21 -8.26 1.64
CA ASN A 87 -1.21 -9.72 1.78
C ASN A 87 -1.76 -10.16 3.13
N ILE A 88 -1.43 -9.45 4.21
CA ILE A 88 -1.96 -9.73 5.55
C ILE A 88 -3.45 -9.36 5.59
N PHE A 89 -3.83 -8.21 5.03
CA PHE A 89 -5.23 -7.78 4.95
C PHE A 89 -6.09 -8.84 4.25
N ARG A 90 -5.71 -9.29 3.04
CA ARG A 90 -6.43 -10.36 2.34
C ARG A 90 -6.46 -11.65 3.15
N LEU A 91 -5.30 -12.08 3.66
CA LEU A 91 -5.19 -13.30 4.46
C LEU A 91 -6.20 -13.30 5.61
N VAL A 92 -6.27 -12.20 6.38
CA VAL A 92 -7.18 -12.08 7.52
C VAL A 92 -8.64 -12.01 7.07
N CYS A 93 -8.95 -11.16 6.10
CA CYS A 93 -10.31 -10.97 5.58
C CYS A 93 -10.92 -12.25 4.98
N ASP A 94 -10.10 -13.09 4.35
CA ASP A 94 -10.54 -14.31 3.70
C ASP A 94 -10.44 -15.57 4.58
N HIS A 95 -9.80 -15.49 5.76
CA HIS A 95 -9.49 -16.68 6.58
C HIS A 95 -10.73 -17.42 7.09
N THR A 96 -11.73 -16.71 7.64
CA THR A 96 -12.91 -17.36 8.25
C THR A 96 -14.18 -16.53 8.07
N ALA A 97 -15.37 -17.13 8.22
CA ALA A 97 -16.62 -16.37 8.32
C ALA A 97 -16.59 -15.34 9.49
N ARG A 98 -15.85 -15.65 10.55
CA ARG A 98 -15.67 -14.80 11.72
C ARG A 98 -14.83 -13.55 11.42
N SER A 99 -13.82 -13.64 10.56
CA SER A 99 -13.03 -12.47 10.16
C SER A 99 -13.83 -11.48 9.31
N LYS A 100 -14.81 -11.96 8.54
CA LYS A 100 -15.76 -11.08 7.83
C LYS A 100 -16.65 -10.29 8.79
N ILE A 101 -17.12 -10.93 9.87
CA ILE A 101 -17.90 -10.27 10.94
C ILE A 101 -17.05 -9.21 11.63
N MET A 102 -15.82 -9.56 12.00
CA MET A 102 -14.86 -8.62 12.58
C MET A 102 -14.66 -7.41 11.66
N ALA A 103 -14.37 -7.63 10.37
CA ALA A 103 -14.20 -6.56 9.39
C ALA A 103 -15.44 -5.67 9.28
N SER A 104 -16.66 -6.24 9.30
CA SER A 104 -17.89 -5.44 9.35
C SER A 104 -18.02 -4.60 10.63
N THR A 105 -17.68 -5.16 11.80
CA THR A 105 -17.75 -4.42 13.07
C THR A 105 -16.74 -3.27 13.12
N LEU A 106 -15.50 -3.47 12.68
CA LEU A 106 -14.52 -2.38 12.61
C LEU A 106 -14.85 -1.35 11.51
N LEU A 107 -15.64 -1.75 10.52
CA LEU A 107 -16.14 -0.82 9.52
C LEU A 107 -17.26 0.06 10.09
N GLU A 108 -18.21 -0.55 10.80
CA GLU A 108 -19.32 0.16 11.47
C GLU A 108 -18.79 1.19 12.47
N SER A 109 -17.70 0.89 13.18
CA SER A 109 -17.04 1.83 14.09
C SER A 109 -16.26 2.95 13.38
N GLY A 110 -16.17 2.93 12.05
CA GLY A 110 -15.38 3.89 11.26
C GLY A 110 -13.86 3.69 11.34
N THR A 111 -13.39 2.69 12.09
CA THR A 111 -11.96 2.47 12.36
C THR A 111 -11.19 2.11 11.09
N ILE A 112 -11.73 1.22 10.25
CA ILE A 112 -11.10 0.83 8.97
C ILE A 112 -10.91 2.03 8.05
N LEU A 113 -11.92 2.90 7.95
CA LEU A 113 -11.86 4.09 7.09
C LEU A 113 -10.80 5.08 7.56
N HIS A 114 -10.79 5.35 8.87
CA HIS A 114 -9.82 6.26 9.45
C HIS A 114 -8.38 5.77 9.18
N LEU A 115 -8.12 4.47 9.36
CA LEU A 115 -6.80 3.87 9.11
C LEU A 115 -6.45 3.80 7.61
N ALA A 116 -7.42 3.52 6.74
CA ALA A 116 -7.21 3.51 5.30
C ALA A 116 -6.94 4.91 4.73
N ALA A 117 -7.53 5.96 5.34
CA ALA A 117 -7.34 7.35 4.94
C ALA A 117 -6.07 8.00 5.50
N LYS A 118 -5.45 7.42 6.55
CA LYS A 118 -4.15 7.89 7.05
C LYS A 118 -3.08 7.77 5.96
N LEU A 119 -2.14 8.70 5.96
CA LEU A 119 -0.99 8.65 5.05
C LEU A 119 -0.19 7.36 5.27
N ALA A 120 0.27 6.73 4.19
CA ALA A 120 1.07 5.51 4.29
C ALA A 120 2.36 5.74 5.10
N PRO A 121 2.92 4.69 5.73
CA PRO A 121 4.18 4.79 6.45
C PRO A 121 5.31 5.31 5.55
N PRO A 122 6.28 6.07 6.10
CA PRO A 122 7.38 6.66 5.33
C PRO A 122 8.15 5.64 4.47
N ALA A 123 8.31 4.42 4.98
CA ALA A 123 8.97 3.32 4.27
C ALA A 123 8.31 2.95 2.93
N GLN A 124 7.03 3.29 2.73
CA GLN A 124 6.30 3.07 1.48
C GLN A 124 6.16 4.33 0.62
N LEU A 125 6.32 5.51 1.24
CA LEU A 125 6.22 6.83 0.58
C LEU A 125 7.51 7.26 -0.12
N THR A 126 8.66 6.68 0.23
CA THR A 126 10.01 7.13 -0.18
C THR A 126 10.27 7.16 -1.69
N SER A 127 9.39 6.61 -2.52
CA SER A 127 9.58 6.54 -3.97
C SER A 127 8.79 7.59 -4.79
N VAL A 128 7.94 8.42 -4.18
CA VAL A 128 6.97 9.25 -4.93
C VAL A 128 7.03 10.73 -4.52
N CYS A 129 7.38 11.61 -5.47
CA CYS A 129 7.41 13.06 -5.29
C CYS A 129 6.01 13.68 -5.40
N GLY A 130 5.61 14.47 -4.41
CA GLY A 130 4.42 15.33 -4.47
C GLY A 130 3.11 14.64 -4.04
N ALA A 131 2.23 15.42 -3.38
CA ALA A 131 0.99 14.94 -2.77
C ALA A 131 0.04 14.28 -3.79
N ALA A 132 0.00 14.80 -5.02
CA ALA A 132 -0.84 14.28 -6.10
C ALA A 132 -0.46 12.85 -6.51
N LEU A 133 0.83 12.57 -6.69
CA LEU A 133 1.32 11.25 -7.06
C LEU A 133 1.24 10.26 -5.89
N GLN A 134 1.44 10.73 -4.66
CA GLN A 134 1.20 9.91 -3.46
C GLN A 134 -0.26 9.49 -3.36
N MET A 135 -1.20 10.42 -3.60
CA MET A 135 -2.63 10.12 -3.57
C MET A 135 -3.04 9.16 -4.70
N GLN A 136 -2.50 9.32 -5.91
CA GLN A 136 -2.74 8.35 -7.01
C GLN A 136 -2.29 6.93 -6.65
N ARG A 137 -1.13 6.78 -6.02
CA ARG A 137 -0.61 5.47 -5.62
C ARG A 137 -1.43 4.81 -4.51
N GLU A 138 -1.95 5.60 -3.57
CA GLU A 138 -2.76 5.12 -2.44
C GLU A 138 -4.21 4.83 -2.82
N LEU A 139 -4.67 5.34 -3.97
CA LEU A 139 -6.06 5.23 -4.37
C LEU A 139 -6.54 3.79 -4.64
N PRO A 140 -5.79 2.92 -5.35
CA PRO A 140 -6.14 1.50 -5.50
C PRO A 140 -6.21 0.78 -4.16
N TRP A 141 -5.29 1.08 -3.23
CA TRP A 141 -5.30 0.54 -1.88
C TRP A 141 -6.59 0.92 -1.13
N PHE A 142 -6.92 2.20 -1.13
CA PHE A 142 -8.14 2.69 -0.49
C PHE A 142 -9.38 2.03 -1.10
N LYS A 143 -9.45 1.91 -2.43
CA LYS A 143 -10.51 1.16 -3.13
C LYS A 143 -10.58 -0.29 -2.64
N ASN A 144 -9.46 -1.01 -2.59
CA ASN A 144 -9.41 -2.43 -2.23
C ASN A 144 -9.82 -2.71 -0.78
N VAL A 145 -9.46 -1.84 0.17
CA VAL A 145 -9.83 -2.02 1.58
C VAL A 145 -11.29 -1.63 1.84
N VAL A 146 -11.74 -0.57 1.19
CA VAL A 146 -13.08 0.00 1.43
C VAL A 146 -14.15 -0.80 0.66
N HIS A 147 -13.92 -1.13 -0.62
CA HIS A 147 -14.94 -1.69 -1.53
C HIS A 147 -15.61 -3.00 -1.07
N PRO A 148 -14.91 -4.02 -0.52
CA PRO A 148 -15.53 -5.30 -0.17
C PRO A 148 -16.62 -5.20 0.91
N TYR A 149 -16.58 -4.16 1.74
CA TYR A 149 -17.42 -4.04 2.93
C TYR A 149 -18.42 -2.86 2.89
N TYR A 150 -18.39 -2.04 1.82
CA TYR A 150 -19.06 -0.73 1.77
C TYR A 150 -20.41 -0.65 1.05
N LYS A 151 -21.18 -1.74 0.98
CA LYS A 151 -22.40 -1.67 0.16
C LYS A 151 -23.45 -0.68 0.71
N GLN A 152 -23.44 -0.29 2.01
CA GLN A 152 -24.55 0.52 2.60
C GLN A 152 -24.24 1.48 3.80
N SER A 153 -22.99 1.73 4.22
CA SER A 153 -22.74 2.61 5.39
C SER A 153 -22.60 4.11 5.02
N LYS A 154 -23.24 5.01 5.78
CA LYS A 154 -23.14 6.49 5.66
C LYS A 154 -22.37 7.06 6.86
N ASN A 155 -21.47 8.02 6.63
CA ASN A 155 -20.83 8.76 7.72
C ASN A 155 -21.77 9.83 8.30
N GLY A 156 -21.42 10.44 9.45
CA GLY A 156 -22.16 11.52 10.11
C GLY A 156 -22.36 12.78 9.25
N ASP A 157 -21.57 12.96 8.19
CA ASP A 157 -21.74 14.02 7.17
C ASP A 157 -22.67 13.61 6.01
N GLU A 158 -23.45 12.53 6.18
CA GLU A 158 -24.29 11.85 5.18
C GLU A 158 -23.59 11.34 3.90
N LYS A 159 -22.31 11.67 3.73
CA LYS A 159 -21.51 11.15 2.61
C LYS A 159 -21.31 9.65 2.76
N THR A 160 -21.77 8.90 1.78
CA THR A 160 -21.50 7.46 1.68
C THR A 160 -20.06 7.29 1.21
N ALA A 161 -19.29 6.28 1.64
CA ALA A 161 -17.95 6.12 1.03
C ALA A 161 -18.00 5.80 -0.47
N LYS A 162 -19.16 5.43 -1.01
CA LYS A 162 -19.42 5.45 -2.46
C LYS A 162 -19.23 6.84 -3.07
N GLU A 163 -19.59 7.90 -2.37
CA GLU A 163 -19.38 9.29 -2.81
C GLU A 163 -17.94 9.73 -2.65
N LEU A 164 -17.27 9.31 -1.57
CA LEU A 164 -15.84 9.54 -1.38
C LEU A 164 -15.02 8.81 -2.45
N LEU A 165 -15.37 7.57 -2.77
CA LEU A 165 -14.78 6.79 -3.87
C LEU A 165 -15.03 7.45 -5.22
N LYS A 166 -16.26 7.91 -5.50
CA LYS A 166 -16.58 8.68 -6.73
C LYS A 166 -15.79 9.98 -6.82
N LEU A 167 -15.61 10.69 -5.70
CA LEU A 167 -14.81 11.92 -5.67
C LEU A 167 -13.35 11.61 -5.97
N ALA A 168 -12.84 10.51 -5.41
CA ALA A 168 -11.47 10.07 -5.63
C ALA A 168 -11.22 9.61 -7.07
N GLU A 169 -12.18 8.92 -7.70
CA GLU A 169 -12.14 8.58 -9.14
C GLU A 169 -12.17 9.82 -10.04
N LYS A 170 -13.00 10.81 -9.72
CA LYS A 170 -13.00 12.09 -10.45
C LYS A 170 -11.66 12.82 -10.30
N GLY A 171 -11.09 12.81 -9.10
CA GLY A 171 -9.76 13.39 -8.83
C GLY A 171 -8.65 12.68 -9.62
N GLU A 172 -8.67 11.34 -9.64
CA GLU A 172 -7.74 10.52 -10.43
C GLU A 172 -7.80 10.87 -11.91
N LYS A 173 -9.02 10.94 -12.47
CA LYS A 173 -9.22 11.32 -13.87
C LYS A 173 -8.73 12.72 -14.17
N TRP A 174 -9.11 13.71 -13.35
CA TRP A 174 -8.69 15.10 -13.54
C TRP A 174 -7.17 15.26 -13.52
N LEU A 175 -6.50 14.58 -12.59
CA LEU A 175 -5.04 14.62 -12.48
C LEU A 175 -4.35 13.96 -13.68
N ASN A 176 -4.87 12.83 -14.17
CA ASN A 176 -4.36 12.18 -15.38
C ASN A 176 -4.54 13.04 -16.62
N ASP A 177 -5.73 13.61 -16.82
CA ASP A 177 -6.02 14.48 -17.96
C ASP A 177 -5.11 15.71 -17.96
N THR A 178 -4.89 16.32 -16.78
CA THR A 178 -3.99 17.48 -16.60
C THR A 178 -2.53 17.12 -16.86
N SER A 179 -2.06 15.97 -16.36
CA SER A 179 -0.70 15.48 -16.59
C SER A 179 -0.43 15.21 -18.07
N ASN A 180 -1.37 14.56 -18.76
CA ASN A 180 -1.26 14.30 -20.20
C ASN A 180 -1.21 15.58 -21.02
N ALA A 181 -2.07 16.56 -20.72
CA ALA A 181 -2.04 17.86 -21.37
C ALA A 181 -0.69 18.57 -21.15
N CYS A 182 -0.18 18.57 -19.92
CA CYS A 182 1.12 19.15 -19.58
C CYS A 182 2.27 18.45 -20.32
N MET A 183 2.24 17.12 -20.42
CA MET A 183 3.25 16.33 -21.14
C MET A 183 3.29 16.68 -22.63
N VAL A 184 2.12 16.84 -23.29
CA VAL A 184 2.06 17.27 -24.69
C VAL A 184 2.66 18.66 -24.86
N VAL A 185 2.30 19.61 -24.01
CA VAL A 185 2.85 20.98 -24.04
C VAL A 185 4.36 20.98 -23.81
N ALA A 186 4.86 20.26 -22.81
CA ALA A 186 6.28 20.14 -22.53
C ALA A 186 7.05 19.50 -23.70
N THR A 187 6.49 18.45 -24.30
CA THR A 187 7.07 17.79 -25.48
C THR A 187 7.15 18.75 -26.66
N LEU A 188 6.10 19.55 -26.90
CA LEU A 188 6.08 20.55 -27.96
C LEU A 188 7.16 21.62 -27.73
N ILE A 189 7.26 22.16 -26.51
CA ILE A 189 8.30 23.15 -26.15
C ILE A 189 9.70 22.56 -26.35
N ALA A 190 9.95 21.35 -25.85
CA ALA A 190 11.24 20.67 -26.01
C ALA A 190 11.60 20.46 -27.49
N THR A 191 10.62 20.10 -28.32
CA THR A 191 10.81 19.91 -29.77
C THR A 191 11.17 21.23 -30.46
N VAL A 192 10.46 22.32 -30.14
CA VAL A 192 10.73 23.65 -30.70
C VAL A 192 12.12 24.15 -30.28
N VAL A 193 12.45 24.04 -29.00
CA VAL A 193 13.77 24.43 -28.47
C VAL A 193 14.88 23.59 -29.10
N PHE A 194 14.67 22.28 -29.24
CA PHE A 194 15.62 21.39 -29.91
C PHE A 194 15.83 21.79 -31.37
N ALA A 195 14.74 22.01 -32.14
CA ALA A 195 14.85 22.45 -33.53
C ALA A 195 15.59 23.79 -33.65
N ALA A 196 15.25 24.78 -32.82
CA ALA A 196 15.89 26.09 -32.81
C ALA A 196 17.40 26.04 -32.47
N ALA A 197 17.82 25.12 -31.61
CA ALA A 197 19.23 24.95 -31.27
C ALA A 197 20.09 24.41 -32.43
N PHE A 198 19.48 23.71 -33.41
CA PHE A 198 20.16 23.14 -34.56
C PHE A 198 19.90 23.88 -35.88
N THR A 199 19.02 24.88 -35.90
CA THR A 199 18.92 25.80 -37.04
C THR A 199 20.08 26.78 -37.03
N VAL A 200 21.08 26.55 -37.91
CA VAL A 200 22.17 27.49 -38.18
C VAL A 200 21.57 28.77 -38.75
N PRO A 201 21.92 29.97 -38.24
CA PRO A 201 21.47 31.21 -38.85
C PRO A 201 22.14 31.35 -40.22
N GLY A 202 21.37 31.14 -41.28
CA GLY A 202 21.79 31.48 -42.64
C GLY A 202 21.80 33.00 -42.79
N GLY A 203 22.98 33.60 -42.79
CA GLY A 203 23.15 35.02 -43.08
C GLY A 203 22.88 35.30 -44.56
N SER A 204 21.97 36.22 -44.85
CA SER A 204 21.85 36.84 -46.17
C SER A 204 22.55 38.19 -46.13
N ASP A 205 23.83 38.21 -46.53
CA ASP A 205 24.53 39.44 -46.87
C ASP A 205 24.19 39.79 -48.32
N GLU A 206 23.29 40.77 -48.52
CA GLU A 206 23.20 41.49 -49.78
C GLU A 206 24.06 42.76 -49.70
N ALA A 207 25.36 42.60 -49.91
CA ALA A 207 26.23 43.60 -50.56
C ALA A 207 27.63 43.02 -50.82
N ASP A 208 27.97 42.96 -52.12
CA ASP A 208 29.31 42.91 -52.72
C ASP A 208 30.32 41.84 -52.28
N GLY A 209 30.60 40.94 -53.24
CA GLY A 209 31.96 40.72 -53.72
C GLY A 209 32.99 40.17 -52.72
N ASN A 210 33.17 38.85 -52.79
CA ASN A 210 34.35 38.10 -52.36
C ASN A 210 34.45 37.75 -50.86
N SER A 211 33.98 36.55 -50.52
CA SER A 211 34.47 35.82 -49.35
C SER A 211 34.44 34.31 -49.61
N ASN A 212 35.65 33.76 -49.80
CA ASN A 212 35.93 32.33 -49.70
C ASN A 212 35.58 31.85 -48.29
N PHE A 213 34.82 30.76 -48.17
CA PHE A 213 34.77 29.97 -46.96
C PHE A 213 35.30 28.56 -47.24
N LEU A 214 36.42 28.26 -46.58
CA LEU A 214 36.96 26.92 -46.40
C LEU A 214 36.13 26.16 -45.36
N MET A 215 36.17 24.85 -45.54
CA MET A 215 35.69 23.71 -44.76
C MET A 215 35.77 23.83 -43.24
#